data_AF-A0AAD5JJI1-F1
#
_entry.id   AF-A0AAD5JJI1-F1
#
_cell.length_a   1.000
_cell.length_b   1.000
_cell.length_c   1.000
_cell.angle_alpha   90.00
_cell.angle_beta   90.00
_cell.angle_gamma   90.00
#
_symmetry.space_group_name_H-M   'P 1'
#
loop_
_entity.id
_entity.type
_entity.pdbx_description
1 polymer ?
#
loop_
_entity_poly.entity_id
_entity_poly.type
_entity_poly.pdbx_seq_one_letter_code
_entity_poly.pdbx_strand_id
1 'polypeptide(L)'
;MDLARALGVESDNQTKLTEQIKQLTADFSRSCLISERRILSSLQRILDNWSVMPDVATLNWGHEVEEDVHISPFRNFMCPLTKEVMKEPVVVLESSQTYEKKAIEYWLAGAIEEWINRNVDVQVNTAVECLREQTLRVDCLEKVLDCIYRISEEHPSNRYKVRNAGVVLLIVKMLRSSSKIIGTILRTKILMALLNMAKDEESKKIKLEEGVTRLAIHSLIGSSEKEKEYAVKLLLECSNCVSIASEKGGLVLLSSMAENLENPALSNLAKEVLKKMEKLRKSFSN
;
A
#
# COMPACT_ATOMS: atom_id res chain seq x y z
N MET A 1 -25.93 16.72 36.47
CA MET A 1 -26.96 16.10 37.32
C MET A 1 -26.71 16.64 38.73
N ASP A 2 -27.56 17.54 39.23
CA ASP A 2 -27.30 18.30 40.47
C ASP A 2 -27.27 17.39 41.70
N LEU A 3 -26.13 17.38 42.39
CA LEU A 3 -25.94 16.58 43.61
C LEU A 3 -26.93 16.98 44.72
N ALA A 4 -27.26 18.27 44.83
CA ALA A 4 -28.25 18.78 45.78
C ALA A 4 -29.63 18.14 45.57
N ARG A 5 -30.03 17.97 44.30
CA ARG A 5 -31.30 17.37 43.91
C ARG A 5 -31.34 15.87 44.17
N ALA A 6 -30.20 15.18 44.02
CA ALA A 6 -30.06 13.76 44.35
C ALA A 6 -30.10 13.49 45.87
N LEU A 7 -29.69 14.46 46.68
CA LEU A 7 -29.71 14.40 48.15
C LEU A 7 -31.01 14.97 48.76
N GLY A 8 -31.99 15.36 47.93
CA GLY A 8 -33.27 15.92 48.40
C GLY A 8 -33.16 17.30 49.05
N VAL A 9 -32.08 18.03 48.78
CA VAL A 9 -31.84 19.38 49.32
C VAL A 9 -32.15 20.43 48.25
N GLU A 10 -32.97 21.42 48.61
CA GLU A 10 -33.25 22.57 47.73
C GLU A 10 -31.95 23.34 47.42
N SER A 11 -31.76 23.65 46.14
CA SER A 11 -30.53 24.20 45.52
C SER A 11 -29.93 25.42 46.24
N ASP A 12 -30.73 26.17 47.00
CA ASP A 12 -30.35 27.48 47.52
C ASP A 12 -29.81 27.43 48.96
N ASN A 13 -29.70 26.25 49.58
CA ASN A 13 -29.29 26.11 50.98
C ASN A 13 -27.94 25.39 51.14
N GLN A 14 -26.88 26.01 50.59
CA GLN A 14 -25.51 25.49 50.56
C GLN A 14 -24.92 25.21 51.97
N THR A 15 -25.38 25.94 52.98
CA THR A 15 -25.01 25.74 54.39
C THR A 15 -25.53 24.40 54.93
N LYS A 16 -26.76 24.03 54.59
CA LYS A 16 -27.40 22.77 55.01
C LYS A 16 -26.80 21.55 54.32
N LEU A 17 -26.42 21.69 53.05
CA LEU A 17 -25.67 20.67 52.31
C LEU A 17 -24.29 20.41 52.95
N THR A 18 -23.58 21.49 53.30
CA THR A 18 -22.26 21.41 53.94
C THR A 18 -22.33 20.75 55.31
N GLU A 19 -23.40 21.01 56.07
CA GLU A 19 -23.63 20.39 57.37
C GLU A 19 -23.92 18.89 57.26
N GLN A 20 -24.76 18.47 56.29
CA GLN A 20 -25.01 17.04 56.05
C GLN A 20 -23.76 16.28 55.59
N ILE A 21 -22.92 16.90 54.76
CA ILE A 21 -21.66 16.29 54.31
C ILE A 21 -20.66 16.16 55.48
N LYS A 22 -20.60 17.14 56.38
CA LYS A 22 -19.79 17.05 57.61
C LYS A 22 -20.29 15.93 58.53
N GLN A 23 -21.61 15.77 58.65
CA GLN A 23 -22.22 14.72 59.46
C GLN A 23 -21.91 13.33 58.88
N LEU A 24 -22.07 13.16 57.56
CA LEU A 24 -21.70 11.93 56.84
C LEU A 24 -20.21 11.58 57.00
N THR A 25 -19.34 12.60 56.94
CA THR A 25 -17.89 12.46 57.14
C THR A 25 -17.56 12.02 58.57
N ALA A 26 -18.27 12.52 59.57
CA ALA A 26 -18.10 12.13 60.96
C ALA A 26 -18.56 10.69 61.24
N ASP A 27 -19.67 10.26 60.62
CA ASP A 27 -20.18 8.89 60.76
C ASP A 27 -19.24 7.86 60.13
N PHE A 28 -18.67 8.18 58.97
CA PHE A 28 -17.72 7.32 58.26
C PHE A 28 -16.32 7.31 58.91
N SER A 29 -15.98 8.34 59.68
CA SER A 29 -14.74 8.37 60.49
C SER A 29 -14.79 7.39 61.67
N ARG A 30 -15.98 6.90 62.04
CA ARG A 30 -16.19 5.90 63.09
C ARG A 30 -16.13 4.46 62.58
N SER A 31 -16.27 4.21 61.28
CA SER A 31 -16.13 2.87 60.69
C SER A 31 -14.66 2.55 60.38
N CYS A 32 -14.21 1.36 60.77
CA CYS A 32 -12.79 1.04 60.95
C CYS A 32 -12.18 0.17 59.82
N LEU A 33 -12.53 0.43 58.56
CA LEU A 33 -11.93 -0.24 57.39
C LEU A 33 -10.99 0.70 56.62
N ILE A 34 -9.80 0.22 56.24
CA ILE A 34 -8.71 1.03 55.66
C ILE A 34 -9.08 1.59 54.26
N SER A 35 -9.92 0.88 53.50
CA SER A 35 -10.45 1.29 52.20
C SER A 35 -11.39 2.51 52.31
N GLU A 36 -12.17 2.58 53.38
CA GLU A 36 -13.12 3.67 53.64
C GLU A 36 -12.41 5.00 53.92
N ARG A 37 -11.26 4.96 54.60
CA ARG A 37 -10.42 6.14 54.86
C ARG A 37 -9.83 6.77 53.59
N ARG A 38 -9.50 5.97 52.57
CA ARG A 38 -8.97 6.47 51.29
C ARG A 38 -10.04 7.16 50.46
N ILE A 39 -11.24 6.59 50.43
CA ILE A 39 -12.40 7.19 49.76
C ILE A 39 -12.75 8.50 50.44
N LEU A 40 -12.78 8.55 51.78
CA LEU A 40 -12.97 9.78 52.55
C LEU A 40 -11.94 10.85 52.22
N SER A 41 -10.64 10.52 52.21
CA SER A 41 -9.60 11.50 51.87
C SER A 41 -9.74 12.07 50.45
N SER A 42 -10.25 11.25 49.52
CA SER A 42 -10.48 11.66 48.14
C SER A 42 -11.72 12.55 48.02
N LEU A 43 -12.80 12.21 48.73
CA LEU A 43 -14.03 13.01 48.78
C LEU A 43 -13.82 14.34 49.49
N GLN A 44 -13.04 14.35 50.57
CA GLN A 44 -12.71 15.57 51.31
C GLN A 44 -11.92 16.54 50.43
N ARG A 45 -10.94 16.04 49.66
CA ARG A 45 -10.20 16.86 48.69
C ARG A 45 -11.09 17.44 47.58
N ILE A 46 -12.10 16.70 47.13
CA ILE A 46 -13.07 17.18 46.14
C ILE A 46 -13.97 18.26 46.75
N LEU A 47 -14.40 18.06 48.01
CA LEU A 47 -15.24 19.02 48.73
C LEU A 47 -14.50 20.31 49.05
N ASP A 48 -13.25 20.23 49.50
CA ASP A 48 -12.42 21.41 49.78
C ASP A 48 -12.19 22.22 48.50
N ASN A 49 -12.04 21.55 47.34
CA ASN A 49 -11.98 22.19 46.04
C ASN A 49 -13.32 22.83 45.61
N TRP A 50 -14.46 22.29 46.03
CA TRP A 50 -15.78 22.85 45.72
C TRP A 50 -16.20 23.99 46.65
N SER A 51 -15.62 24.09 47.85
CA SER A 51 -15.84 25.22 48.76
C SER A 51 -15.14 26.50 48.31
N VAL A 52 -14.24 26.42 47.33
CA VAL A 52 -13.69 27.59 46.65
C VAL A 52 -14.73 28.06 45.64
N MET A 53 -15.62 28.96 46.06
CA MET A 53 -16.34 29.78 45.11
C MET A 53 -15.30 30.57 44.31
N PRO A 54 -15.27 30.49 42.96
CA PRO A 54 -14.68 31.58 42.22
C PRO A 54 -15.52 32.81 42.53
N ASP A 55 -14.90 33.91 42.92
CA ASP A 55 -15.60 35.16 43.17
C ASP A 55 -16.12 35.72 41.83
N VAL A 56 -17.29 35.25 41.40
CA VAL A 56 -17.93 35.64 40.13
C VAL A 56 -18.49 37.08 40.22
N ALA A 57 -18.38 37.76 41.36
CA ALA A 57 -18.92 39.11 41.56
C ALA A 57 -17.99 40.26 41.12
N THR A 58 -16.75 40.00 40.67
CA THR A 58 -15.86 41.04 40.10
C THR A 58 -15.52 40.86 38.62
N LEU A 59 -16.11 39.89 37.92
CA LEU A 59 -16.05 39.84 36.46
C LEU A 59 -17.06 40.82 35.85
N ASN A 60 -16.65 42.09 35.89
CA ASN A 60 -17.05 43.06 34.88
C ASN A 60 -16.81 42.38 33.52
N TRP A 61 -17.84 42.23 32.67
CA TRP A 61 -17.70 41.70 31.30
C TRP A 61 -16.98 42.70 30.38
N GLY A 62 -15.86 43.25 30.86
CA GLY A 62 -14.87 43.97 30.10
C GLY A 62 -13.96 42.95 29.44
N HIS A 63 -14.15 42.82 28.14
CA HIS A 63 -13.26 42.27 27.13
C HIS A 63 -11.76 42.34 27.48
N GLU A 64 -11.22 41.35 28.20
CA GLU A 64 -9.80 40.99 28.16
C GLU A 64 -9.72 39.47 28.01
N VAL A 65 -9.38 39.06 26.79
CA VAL A 65 -9.05 37.68 26.42
C VAL A 65 -7.76 37.34 27.14
N GLU A 66 -7.84 36.74 28.32
CA GLU A 66 -6.69 36.08 28.94
C GLU A 66 -6.32 34.84 28.10
N GLU A 67 -5.06 34.82 27.69
CA GLU A 67 -4.43 33.89 26.76
C GLU A 67 -4.67 32.42 27.13
N ASP A 68 -4.89 31.61 26.08
CA ASP A 68 -4.96 30.15 26.04
C ASP A 68 -4.23 29.42 27.18
N VAL A 69 -4.94 29.13 28.29
CA VAL A 69 -4.53 28.03 29.18
C VAL A 69 -4.84 26.73 28.44
N HIS A 70 -3.88 26.26 27.64
CA HIS A 70 -3.93 24.97 26.97
C HIS A 70 -3.89 23.87 28.04
N ILE A 71 -5.06 23.48 28.55
CA ILE A 71 -5.21 22.29 29.38
C ILE A 71 -4.86 21.10 28.50
N SER A 72 -3.69 20.50 28.73
CA SER A 72 -3.26 19.32 27.99
C SER A 72 -4.31 18.21 28.16
N PRO A 73 -4.80 17.59 27.08
CA PRO A 73 -5.78 16.51 27.16
C PRO A 73 -5.31 15.39 28.10
N PHE A 74 -6.22 14.82 28.89
CA PHE A 74 -5.86 13.69 29.74
C PHE A 74 -5.29 12.54 28.91
N ARG A 75 -4.28 11.85 29.44
CA ARG A 75 -3.57 10.75 28.76
C ARG A 75 -4.50 9.68 28.19
N ASN A 76 -5.65 9.46 28.81
CA ASN A 76 -6.65 8.48 28.37
C ASN A 76 -7.32 8.83 27.04
N PHE A 77 -7.28 10.10 26.62
CA PHE A 77 -7.80 10.55 25.32
C PHE A 77 -6.75 10.52 24.22
N MET A 78 -5.49 10.24 24.55
CA MET A 78 -4.37 10.25 23.61
C MET A 78 -4.18 8.85 23.01
N CYS A 79 -4.02 8.78 21.69
CA CYS A 79 -3.71 7.53 21.01
C CYS A 79 -2.30 7.06 21.40
N PRO A 80 -2.12 5.79 21.80
CA PRO A 80 -0.80 5.27 22.12
C PRO A 80 0.19 5.27 20.95
N LEU A 81 -0.29 5.19 19.70
CA LEU A 81 0.55 5.18 18.49
C LEU A 81 0.96 6.60 18.07
N THR A 82 0.00 7.50 17.87
CA THR A 82 0.28 8.84 17.33
C THR A 82 0.63 9.87 18.38
N LYS A 83 0.31 9.61 19.65
CA LYS A 83 0.41 10.60 20.74
C LYS A 83 -0.44 11.85 20.49
N GLU A 84 -1.52 11.72 19.74
CA GLU A 84 -2.52 12.77 19.49
C GLU A 84 -3.86 12.40 20.11
N VAL A 85 -4.75 13.38 20.31
CA VAL A 85 -6.11 13.13 20.79
C VAL A 85 -6.88 12.27 19.78
N MET A 86 -7.45 11.16 20.25
CA MET A 86 -8.27 10.26 19.44
C MET A 86 -9.57 10.96 19.02
N LYS A 87 -9.89 10.90 17.73
CA LYS A 87 -11.13 11.37 17.11
C LYS A 87 -12.10 10.20 16.89
N GLU A 88 -11.58 9.09 16.39
CA GLU A 88 -12.34 7.84 16.16
C GLU A 88 -11.70 6.71 16.97
N PRO A 89 -11.98 6.64 18.29
CA PRO A 89 -11.39 5.63 19.16
C PRO A 89 -11.89 4.21 18.85
N VAL A 90 -10.96 3.26 18.77
CA VAL A 90 -11.21 1.83 18.63
C VAL A 90 -10.60 1.11 19.83
N VAL A 91 -11.41 0.28 20.51
CA VAL A 91 -10.98 -0.48 21.69
C VAL A 91 -10.59 -1.90 21.27
N VAL A 92 -9.37 -2.31 21.63
CA VAL A 92 -8.93 -3.70 21.50
C VAL A 92 -9.48 -4.48 22.69
N LEU A 93 -10.38 -5.43 22.42
CA LEU A 93 -11.12 -6.17 23.46
C LEU A 93 -10.20 -6.90 24.45
N GLU A 94 -9.12 -7.52 23.97
CA GLU A 94 -8.22 -8.31 24.80
C GLU A 94 -7.35 -7.46 25.74
N SER A 95 -6.89 -6.30 25.27
CA SER A 95 -6.00 -5.43 26.06
C SER A 95 -6.73 -4.28 26.73
N SER A 96 -8.01 -4.08 26.41
CA SER A 96 -8.80 -2.89 26.79
C SER A 96 -8.13 -1.56 26.40
N GLN A 97 -7.16 -1.58 25.48
CA GLN A 97 -6.45 -0.39 25.03
C GLN A 97 -7.22 0.28 23.88
N THR A 98 -7.32 1.61 23.95
CA THR A 98 -7.95 2.42 22.90
C THR A 98 -6.89 3.03 21.99
N TYR A 99 -7.14 2.99 20.68
CA TYR A 99 -6.30 3.60 19.66
C TYR A 99 -7.16 4.44 18.71
N GLU A 100 -6.53 5.37 18.00
CA GLU A 100 -7.16 6.05 16.87
C GLU A 100 -7.30 5.06 15.70
N LYS A 101 -8.48 4.97 15.10
CA LYS A 101 -8.77 4.10 13.96
C LYS A 101 -7.75 4.28 12.83
N LYS A 102 -7.52 5.53 12.42
CA LYS A 102 -6.58 5.85 11.33
C LYS A 102 -5.14 5.45 11.65
N ALA A 103 -4.75 5.51 12.93
CA ALA A 103 -3.42 5.11 13.36
C ALA A 103 -3.21 3.60 13.22
N ILE A 104 -4.23 2.79 13.57
CA ILE A 104 -4.20 1.34 13.38
C ILE A 104 -4.15 1.02 11.88
N GLU A 105 -5.02 1.63 11.07
CA GLU A 105 -5.07 1.40 9.62
C GLU A 105 -3.71 1.71 8.97
N TYR A 106 -3.10 2.84 9.31
CA TYR A 106 -1.77 3.22 8.83
C TYR A 106 -0.69 2.21 9.25
N TRP A 107 -0.68 1.82 10.52
CA TRP A 107 0.31 0.86 11.03
C TRP A 107 0.17 -0.52 10.36
N LEU A 108 -1.05 -1.01 10.20
CA LEU A 108 -1.33 -2.28 9.51
C LEU A 108 -0.94 -2.22 8.03
N ALA A 109 -1.26 -1.12 7.35
CA ALA A 109 -0.86 -0.92 5.96
C ALA A 109 0.66 -0.98 5.80
N GLY A 110 1.42 -0.32 6.68
CA GLY A 110 2.88 -0.38 6.69
C GLY A 110 3.42 -1.79 6.95
N ALA A 111 2.83 -2.53 7.90
CA ALA A 111 3.23 -3.91 8.18
C ALA A 111 2.97 -4.85 6.99
N ILE A 112 1.84 -4.68 6.30
CA ILE A 112 1.51 -5.44 5.09
C ILE A 112 2.49 -5.10 3.97
N GLU A 113 2.80 -3.81 3.75
CA GLU A 113 3.75 -3.38 2.75
C GLU A 113 5.16 -3.95 3.01
N GLU A 114 5.62 -3.90 4.26
CA GLU A 114 6.90 -4.48 4.66
C GLU A 114 6.94 -5.99 4.42
N TRP A 115 5.87 -6.71 4.79
CA TRP A 115 5.75 -8.14 4.53
C TRP A 115 5.78 -8.45 3.02
N ILE A 116 5.02 -7.71 2.21
CA ILE A 116 5.01 -7.84 0.75
C ILE A 116 6.43 -7.64 0.22
N ASN A 117 7.12 -6.59 0.65
CA ASN A 117 8.47 -6.26 0.20
C ASN A 117 9.46 -7.38 0.48
N ARG A 118 9.43 -7.97 1.68
CA ARG A 118 10.27 -9.12 2.06
C ARG A 118 9.90 -10.38 1.27
N ASN A 119 8.61 -10.64 1.10
CA ASN A 119 8.13 -11.79 0.33
C ASN A 119 8.55 -11.70 -1.15
N VAL A 120 8.52 -10.50 -1.73
CA VAL A 120 9.05 -10.25 -3.07
C VAL A 120 10.56 -10.53 -3.13
N ASP A 121 11.34 -10.09 -2.15
CA ASP A 121 12.79 -10.33 -2.13
C ASP A 121 13.11 -11.83 -2.13
N VAL A 122 12.40 -12.62 -1.31
CA VAL A 122 12.53 -14.08 -1.28
C VAL A 122 12.17 -14.69 -2.65
N GLN A 123 11.03 -14.33 -3.22
CA GLN A 123 10.60 -14.84 -4.53
C GLN A 123 11.58 -14.49 -5.64
N VAL A 124 12.13 -13.28 -5.64
CA VAL A 124 13.13 -12.83 -6.63
C VAL A 124 14.43 -13.60 -6.48
N ASN A 125 14.92 -13.81 -5.25
CA ASN A 125 16.12 -14.59 -5.01
C ASN A 125 15.96 -16.05 -5.46
N THR A 126 14.84 -16.69 -5.10
CA THR A 126 14.51 -18.04 -5.57
C THR A 126 14.41 -18.09 -7.10
N ALA A 127 13.80 -17.08 -7.73
CA ALA A 127 13.74 -16.99 -9.18
C ALA A 127 15.14 -16.91 -9.81
N VAL A 128 16.04 -16.11 -9.25
CA VAL A 128 17.42 -15.99 -9.75
C VAL A 128 18.18 -17.32 -9.63
N GLU A 129 18.05 -18.02 -8.50
CA GLU A 129 18.66 -19.35 -8.29
C GLU A 129 18.15 -20.33 -9.34
N CYS A 130 16.82 -20.44 -9.48
CA CYS A 130 16.22 -21.31 -10.49
C CYS A 130 16.68 -20.94 -11.90
N LEU A 131 16.71 -19.67 -12.28
CA LEU A 131 17.10 -19.25 -13.64
C LEU A 131 18.59 -19.45 -13.96
N ARG A 132 19.45 -19.57 -12.93
CA ARG A 132 20.90 -19.76 -13.11
C ARG A 132 21.29 -21.22 -13.31
N GLU A 133 20.61 -22.14 -12.65
CA GLU A 133 20.86 -23.56 -12.82
C GLU A 133 20.43 -23.97 -14.24
N GLN A 134 21.35 -24.31 -15.14
CA GLN A 134 21.04 -24.52 -16.58
C GLN A 134 20.27 -25.83 -16.88
N THR A 135 19.88 -26.58 -15.85
CA THR A 135 19.25 -27.91 -15.95
C THR A 135 17.84 -27.85 -15.36
N LEU A 136 16.90 -27.23 -16.06
CA LEU A 136 15.60 -26.93 -15.46
C LEU A 136 14.46 -27.75 -16.07
N ARG A 137 13.66 -28.30 -15.17
CA ARG A 137 12.31 -28.79 -15.48
C ARG A 137 11.45 -27.61 -15.95
N VAL A 138 10.71 -27.82 -17.04
CA VAL A 138 9.80 -26.82 -17.61
C VAL A 138 8.80 -26.31 -16.55
N ASP A 139 8.27 -27.19 -15.71
CA ASP A 139 7.34 -26.83 -14.62
C ASP A 139 7.90 -25.79 -13.63
N CYS A 140 9.20 -25.85 -13.35
CA CYS A 140 9.86 -24.93 -12.43
C CYS A 140 9.98 -23.54 -13.07
N LEU A 141 10.40 -23.50 -14.33
CA LEU A 141 10.51 -22.26 -15.10
C LEU A 141 9.17 -21.56 -15.27
N GLU A 142 8.12 -22.32 -15.54
CA GLU A 142 6.77 -21.79 -15.64
C GLU A 142 6.34 -21.09 -14.35
N LYS A 143 6.54 -21.71 -13.19
CA LYS A 143 6.23 -21.12 -11.88
C LYS A 143 7.02 -19.84 -11.63
N VAL A 144 8.30 -19.83 -11.98
CA VAL A 144 9.16 -18.65 -11.83
C VAL A 144 8.64 -17.48 -12.68
N LEU A 145 8.29 -17.74 -13.94
CA LEU A 145 7.74 -16.71 -14.83
C LEU A 145 6.38 -16.19 -14.34
N ASP A 146 5.52 -17.07 -13.83
CA ASP A 146 4.22 -16.70 -13.26
C ASP A 146 4.41 -15.84 -11.99
N CYS A 147 5.39 -16.17 -11.13
CA CYS A 147 5.75 -15.35 -9.98
C CYS A 147 6.22 -13.95 -10.39
N ILE A 148 7.10 -13.85 -11.40
CA ILE A 148 7.62 -12.56 -11.89
C ILE A 148 6.50 -11.72 -12.49
N TYR A 149 5.61 -12.34 -13.27
CA TYR A 149 4.40 -11.69 -13.78
C TYR A 149 3.56 -11.14 -12.62
N ARG A 150 3.26 -11.97 -11.61
CA ARG A 150 2.44 -11.60 -10.46
C ARG A 150 3.03 -10.42 -9.70
N ILE A 151 4.32 -10.46 -9.38
CA ILE A 151 5.03 -9.36 -8.71
C ILE A 151 4.88 -8.07 -9.52
N SER A 152 5.07 -8.14 -10.84
CA SER A 152 5.00 -6.98 -11.71
C SER A 152 3.59 -6.40 -11.84
N GLU A 153 2.55 -7.22 -11.75
CA GLU A 153 1.16 -6.79 -11.88
C GLU A 153 0.56 -6.31 -10.56
N GLU A 154 0.71 -7.09 -9.50
CA GLU A 154 0.13 -6.81 -8.18
C GLU A 154 0.94 -5.75 -7.41
N HIS A 155 2.25 -5.68 -7.64
CA HIS A 155 3.16 -4.77 -6.93
C HIS A 155 4.08 -3.99 -7.88
N PRO A 156 3.53 -3.01 -8.64
CA PRO A 156 4.31 -2.21 -9.60
C PRO A 156 5.53 -1.52 -8.99
N SER A 157 5.43 -1.07 -7.74
CA SER A 157 6.51 -0.44 -6.98
C SER A 157 7.69 -1.37 -6.76
N ASN A 158 7.51 -2.70 -6.86
CA ASN A 158 8.55 -3.70 -6.63
C ASN A 158 9.21 -4.22 -7.91
N ARG A 159 8.84 -3.72 -9.09
CA ARG A 159 9.50 -4.08 -10.37
C ARG A 159 11.00 -3.80 -10.35
N TYR A 160 11.45 -2.76 -9.63
CA TYR A 160 12.89 -2.45 -9.53
C TYR A 160 13.67 -3.59 -8.87
N LYS A 161 13.09 -4.34 -7.93
CA LYS A 161 13.76 -5.46 -7.26
C LYS A 161 14.06 -6.59 -8.26
N VAL A 162 13.06 -6.93 -9.08
CA VAL A 162 13.19 -7.90 -10.18
C VAL A 162 14.26 -7.45 -11.16
N ARG A 163 14.25 -6.16 -11.55
CA ARG A 163 15.23 -5.57 -12.46
C ARG A 163 16.65 -5.62 -11.89
N ASN A 164 16.84 -5.13 -10.67
CA ASN A 164 18.15 -5.01 -10.03
C ASN A 164 18.76 -6.39 -9.73
N ALA A 165 17.95 -7.41 -9.50
CA ALA A 165 18.40 -8.79 -9.35
C ALA A 165 18.88 -9.43 -10.68
N GLY A 166 18.75 -8.73 -11.82
CA GLY A 166 19.19 -9.21 -13.13
C GLY A 166 18.24 -10.23 -13.77
N VAL A 167 17.04 -10.40 -13.22
CA VAL A 167 16.05 -11.39 -13.70
C VAL A 167 15.63 -11.10 -15.14
N VAL A 168 15.50 -9.83 -15.53
CA VAL A 168 15.16 -9.44 -16.90
C VAL A 168 16.17 -10.00 -17.91
N LEU A 169 17.47 -9.87 -17.63
CA LEU A 169 18.54 -10.39 -18.49
C LEU A 169 18.49 -11.92 -18.59
N LEU A 170 18.24 -12.60 -17.47
CA LEU A 170 18.11 -14.07 -17.44
C LEU A 170 16.94 -14.54 -18.30
N ILE A 171 15.76 -13.88 -18.20
CA ILE A 171 14.60 -14.20 -19.04
C ILE A 171 14.91 -13.97 -20.53
N VAL A 172 15.60 -12.87 -20.88
CA VAL A 172 15.97 -12.60 -22.27
C VAL A 172 16.95 -13.64 -22.81
N LYS A 173 17.93 -14.04 -21.99
CA LYS A 173 18.87 -15.13 -22.33
C LYS A 173 18.13 -16.44 -22.58
N MET A 174 17.12 -16.77 -21.78
CA MET A 174 16.26 -17.93 -22.00
C MET A 174 15.48 -17.86 -23.31
N LEU A 175 14.92 -16.69 -23.64
CA LEU A 175 14.22 -16.48 -24.91
C LEU A 175 15.16 -16.68 -26.10
N ARG A 176 16.43 -16.27 -25.98
CA ARG A 176 17.45 -16.45 -27.04
C ARG A 176 17.82 -17.92 -27.26
N SER A 177 17.90 -18.72 -26.19
CA SER A 177 18.17 -20.17 -26.28
C SER A 177 16.97 -21.02 -26.71
N SER A 178 15.79 -20.42 -26.89
CA SER A 178 14.53 -21.16 -27.01
C SER A 178 14.25 -21.82 -28.38
N SER A 179 15.07 -21.60 -29.41
CA SER A 179 14.75 -22.05 -30.77
C SER A 179 14.82 -23.56 -31.01
N LYS A 180 15.35 -24.36 -30.07
CA LYS A 180 15.53 -25.82 -30.25
C LYS A 180 14.88 -26.72 -29.19
N ILE A 181 14.53 -26.20 -28.01
CA ILE A 181 14.21 -27.04 -26.82
C ILE A 181 12.88 -26.64 -26.14
N ILE A 182 12.38 -25.44 -26.39
CA ILE A 182 11.38 -24.80 -25.53
C ILE A 182 10.03 -24.70 -26.26
N GLY A 183 8.98 -25.26 -25.63
CA GLY A 183 7.62 -25.25 -26.17
C GLY A 183 7.00 -23.85 -26.27
N THR A 184 6.00 -23.70 -27.14
CA THR A 184 5.24 -22.46 -27.37
C THR A 184 4.63 -21.86 -26.10
N ILE A 185 4.25 -22.72 -25.14
CA ILE A 185 3.70 -22.32 -23.83
C ILE A 185 4.72 -21.50 -23.03
N LEU A 186 5.96 -21.99 -22.90
CA LEU A 186 6.98 -21.30 -22.15
C LEU A 186 7.41 -20.01 -22.85
N ARG A 187 7.48 -19.98 -24.19
CA ARG A 187 7.71 -18.73 -24.95
C ARG A 187 6.63 -17.69 -24.67
N THR A 188 5.37 -18.12 -24.61
CA THR A 188 4.24 -17.25 -24.25
C THR A 188 4.42 -16.68 -22.83
N LYS A 189 4.76 -17.51 -21.84
CA LYS A 189 5.01 -17.07 -20.46
C LYS A 189 6.21 -16.11 -20.35
N ILE A 190 7.29 -16.39 -21.09
CA ILE A 190 8.46 -15.51 -21.17
C ILE A 190 8.07 -14.14 -21.73
N LEU A 191 7.36 -14.10 -22.86
CA LEU A 191 6.91 -12.85 -23.48
C LEU A 191 5.95 -12.07 -22.56
N MET A 192 5.05 -12.77 -21.87
CA MET A 192 4.14 -12.17 -20.90
C MET A 192 4.87 -11.54 -19.71
N ALA A 193 5.88 -12.22 -19.15
CA ALA A 193 6.71 -11.66 -18.08
C ALA A 193 7.52 -10.45 -18.57
N LEU A 194 8.12 -10.54 -19.77
CA LEU A 194 8.83 -9.42 -20.39
C LEU A 194 7.89 -8.24 -20.69
N LEU A 195 6.66 -8.47 -21.14
CA LEU A 195 5.68 -7.40 -21.37
C LEU A 195 5.36 -6.65 -20.08
N ASN A 196 5.13 -7.36 -18.97
CA ASN A 196 4.79 -6.71 -17.71
C ASN A 196 5.97 -5.95 -17.11
N MET A 197 7.15 -6.54 -17.18
CA MET A 197 8.37 -5.81 -16.84
C MET A 197 8.61 -4.62 -17.78
N ALA A 198 7.98 -4.55 -18.97
CA ALA A 198 8.15 -3.43 -19.90
C ALA A 198 7.31 -2.24 -19.47
N LYS A 199 6.41 -2.37 -18.49
CA LYS A 199 5.71 -1.24 -17.88
C LYS A 199 6.64 -0.36 -17.00
N ASP A 200 7.88 -0.79 -16.77
CA ASP A 200 8.92 -0.05 -16.04
C ASP A 200 9.96 0.53 -17.02
N GLU A 201 10.17 1.85 -16.99
CA GLU A 201 10.99 2.57 -17.98
C GLU A 201 12.45 2.11 -18.02
N GLU A 202 13.08 1.85 -16.87
CA GLU A 202 14.46 1.34 -16.85
C GLU A 202 14.55 -0.08 -17.41
N SER A 203 13.55 -0.93 -17.13
CA SER A 203 13.44 -2.24 -17.76
C SER A 203 13.18 -2.16 -19.26
N LYS A 204 12.53 -1.10 -19.78
CA LYS A 204 12.40 -0.88 -21.23
C LYS A 204 13.78 -0.66 -21.86
N LYS A 205 14.65 0.15 -21.24
CA LYS A 205 16.01 0.42 -21.74
C LYS A 205 16.84 -0.86 -21.83
N ILE A 206 16.89 -1.64 -20.74
CA ILE A 206 17.63 -2.92 -20.70
C ILE A 206 17.16 -3.87 -21.81
N LYS A 207 15.85 -3.91 -22.09
CA LYS A 207 15.30 -4.78 -23.15
C LYS A 207 15.67 -4.32 -24.55
N LEU A 208 15.69 -3.01 -24.78
CA LEU A 208 16.13 -2.44 -26.06
C LEU A 208 17.61 -2.76 -26.30
N GLU A 209 18.45 -2.62 -25.28
CA GLU A 209 19.88 -2.96 -25.34
C GLU A 209 20.12 -4.46 -25.61
N GLU A 210 19.34 -5.35 -24.99
CA GLU A 210 19.45 -6.80 -25.18
C GLU A 210 18.83 -7.33 -26.48
N GLY A 211 18.27 -6.46 -27.32
CA GLY A 211 17.68 -6.83 -28.60
C GLY A 211 16.38 -7.63 -28.47
N VAL A 212 15.58 -7.35 -27.43
CA VAL A 212 14.27 -8.00 -27.23
C VAL A 212 13.32 -7.74 -28.40
N THR A 213 13.43 -6.59 -29.08
CA THR A 213 12.66 -6.29 -30.31
C THR A 213 12.85 -7.38 -31.37
N ARG A 214 14.10 -7.80 -31.62
CA ARG A 214 14.41 -8.86 -32.58
C ARG A 214 13.79 -10.19 -32.17
N LEU A 215 13.91 -10.53 -30.89
CA LEU A 215 13.36 -11.77 -30.35
C LEU A 215 11.84 -11.79 -30.42
N ALA A 216 11.18 -10.66 -30.17
CA ALA A 216 9.73 -10.50 -30.31
C ALA A 216 9.28 -10.66 -31.78
N ILE A 217 10.00 -10.06 -32.74
CA ILE A 217 9.73 -10.25 -34.17
C ILE A 217 9.86 -11.72 -34.56
N HIS A 218 10.90 -12.41 -34.09
CA HIS A 218 11.04 -13.85 -34.33
C HIS A 218 9.88 -14.66 -33.74
N SER A 219 9.30 -14.23 -32.62
CA SER A 219 8.11 -14.86 -32.03
C SER A 219 6.83 -14.68 -32.84
N LEU A 220 6.78 -13.72 -33.77
CA LEU A 220 5.64 -13.56 -34.70
C LEU A 220 5.54 -14.71 -35.71
N ILE A 221 6.66 -15.39 -35.98
CA ILE A 221 6.74 -16.55 -36.86
C ILE A 221 6.26 -17.83 -36.14
N GLY A 222 6.06 -17.77 -34.82
CA GLY A 222 5.60 -18.90 -34.01
C GLY A 222 4.24 -19.44 -34.45
N SER A 223 3.94 -20.69 -34.09
CA SER A 223 2.68 -21.35 -34.44
C SER A 223 1.51 -20.96 -33.53
N SER A 224 1.77 -20.41 -32.34
CA SER A 224 0.73 -20.06 -31.37
C SER A 224 0.24 -18.63 -31.53
N GLU A 225 -1.08 -18.42 -31.59
CA GLU A 225 -1.68 -17.09 -31.62
C GLU A 225 -1.39 -16.27 -30.35
N LYS A 226 -1.40 -16.91 -29.18
CA LYS A 226 -1.08 -16.24 -27.90
C LYS A 226 0.36 -15.72 -27.89
N GLU A 227 1.30 -16.52 -28.42
CA GLU A 227 2.69 -16.10 -28.57
C GLU A 227 2.80 -14.84 -29.45
N LYS A 228 2.11 -14.85 -30.60
CA LYS A 228 2.04 -13.70 -31.50
C LYS A 228 1.42 -12.49 -30.82
N GLU A 229 0.34 -12.66 -30.08
CA GLU A 229 -0.35 -11.58 -29.37
C GLU A 229 0.57 -10.89 -28.35
N TYR A 230 1.22 -11.65 -27.48
CA TYR A 230 2.16 -11.10 -26.51
C TYR A 230 3.40 -10.49 -27.16
N ALA A 231 3.86 -11.06 -28.28
CA ALA A 231 4.97 -10.48 -29.05
C ALA A 231 4.59 -9.11 -29.63
N VAL A 232 3.40 -8.97 -30.25
CA VAL A 232 2.94 -7.67 -30.77
C VAL A 232 2.73 -6.66 -29.64
N LYS A 233 2.13 -7.07 -28.52
CA LYS A 233 1.98 -6.22 -27.32
C LYS A 233 3.33 -5.75 -26.79
N LEU A 234 4.32 -6.64 -26.74
CA LEU A 234 5.68 -6.30 -26.32
C LEU A 234 6.34 -5.30 -27.27
N LEU A 235 6.14 -5.45 -28.58
CA LEU A 235 6.61 -4.49 -29.58
C LEU A 235 5.93 -3.12 -29.44
N LEU A 236 4.65 -3.09 -29.04
CA LEU A 236 3.94 -1.84 -28.79
C LEU A 236 4.51 -1.09 -27.58
N GLU A 237 4.89 -1.81 -26.52
CA GLU A 237 5.49 -1.23 -25.31
C GLU A 237 6.96 -0.81 -25.50
N CYS A 238 7.72 -1.55 -26.33
CA CYS A 238 9.10 -1.21 -26.69
C CYS A 238 9.11 0.01 -27.63
N SER A 239 9.23 1.19 -27.02
CA SER A 239 9.02 2.53 -27.56
C SER A 239 9.87 2.98 -28.76
N ASN A 240 10.77 2.15 -29.31
CA ASN A 240 11.72 2.59 -30.33
C ASN A 240 11.48 1.93 -31.69
N CYS A 241 10.66 2.59 -32.51
CA CYS A 241 10.28 2.16 -33.87
C CYS A 241 11.48 1.99 -34.82
N VAL A 242 12.61 2.66 -34.55
CA VAL A 242 13.85 2.48 -35.32
C VAL A 242 14.35 1.05 -35.23
N SER A 243 14.26 0.44 -34.05
CA SER A 243 14.70 -0.94 -33.85
C SER A 243 13.80 -1.94 -34.58
N ILE A 244 12.49 -1.67 -34.63
CA ILE A 244 11.51 -2.51 -35.34
C ILE A 244 11.70 -2.42 -36.86
N ALA A 245 11.87 -1.20 -37.40
CA ALA A 245 12.03 -0.99 -38.84
C ALA A 245 13.36 -1.53 -39.39
N SER A 246 14.39 -1.60 -38.55
CA SER A 246 15.72 -2.09 -38.92
C SER A 246 15.81 -3.62 -38.92
N GLU A 247 14.87 -4.31 -38.27
CA GLU A 247 14.87 -5.77 -38.19
C GLU A 247 14.30 -6.43 -39.45
N LYS A 248 15.05 -7.40 -40.00
CA LYS A 248 14.73 -8.04 -41.28
C LYS A 248 13.37 -8.72 -41.21
N GLY A 249 12.47 -8.34 -42.12
CA GLY A 249 11.13 -8.92 -42.24
C GLY A 249 10.13 -8.45 -41.18
N GLY A 250 10.51 -7.60 -40.21
CA GLY A 250 9.61 -7.12 -39.16
C GLY A 250 8.39 -6.38 -39.73
N LEU A 251 8.62 -5.45 -40.67
CA LEU A 251 7.54 -4.71 -41.34
C LEU A 251 6.63 -5.62 -42.16
N VAL A 252 7.20 -6.58 -42.90
CA VAL A 252 6.43 -7.51 -43.74
C VAL A 252 5.53 -8.41 -42.89
N LEU A 253 6.07 -8.94 -41.79
CA LEU A 253 5.31 -9.77 -40.86
C LEU A 253 4.17 -8.98 -40.20
N LEU A 254 4.44 -7.75 -39.74
CA LEU A 254 3.41 -6.90 -39.15
C LEU A 254 2.32 -6.51 -40.16
N SER A 255 2.67 -6.19 -41.41
CA SER A 255 1.68 -5.91 -42.46
C SER A 255 0.84 -7.13 -42.79
N SER A 256 1.46 -8.30 -42.95
CA SER A 256 0.75 -9.55 -43.20
C SER A 256 -0.23 -9.89 -42.05
N MET A 257 0.17 -9.66 -40.80
CA MET A 257 -0.72 -9.85 -39.64
C MET A 257 -1.83 -8.80 -39.57
N ALA A 258 -1.57 -7.56 -39.99
CA ALA A 258 -2.58 -6.50 -40.06
C ALA A 258 -3.66 -6.79 -41.12
N GLU A 259 -3.29 -7.45 -42.20
CA GLU A 259 -4.22 -7.86 -43.27
C GLU A 259 -4.99 -9.14 -42.95
N ASN A 260 -4.54 -9.93 -41.97
CA ASN A 260 -5.20 -11.18 -41.62
C ASN A 260 -6.55 -10.93 -40.92
N LEU A 261 -7.64 -11.34 -41.58
CA LEU A 261 -9.02 -11.21 -41.09
C LEU A 261 -9.43 -12.32 -40.12
N GLU A 262 -8.68 -13.42 -40.04
CA GLU A 262 -9.02 -14.57 -39.18
C GLU A 262 -8.94 -14.22 -37.69
N ASN A 263 -8.03 -13.31 -37.31
CA ASN A 263 -7.87 -12.87 -35.93
C ASN A 263 -7.94 -11.34 -35.84
N PRO A 264 -9.13 -10.75 -35.62
CA PRO A 264 -9.32 -9.31 -35.63
C PRO A 264 -8.59 -8.61 -34.48
N ALA A 265 -8.43 -9.26 -33.32
CA ALA A 265 -7.70 -8.69 -32.19
C ALA A 265 -6.21 -8.51 -32.52
N LEU A 266 -5.60 -9.53 -33.11
CA LEU A 266 -4.21 -9.50 -33.55
C LEU A 266 -3.98 -8.51 -34.69
N SER A 267 -4.90 -8.46 -35.66
CA SER A 267 -4.88 -7.47 -36.76
C SER A 267 -4.91 -6.04 -36.24
N ASN A 268 -5.78 -5.75 -35.26
CA ASN A 268 -5.88 -4.42 -34.66
C ASN A 268 -4.60 -4.04 -33.92
N LEU A 269 -4.02 -4.95 -33.13
CA LEU A 269 -2.74 -4.71 -32.44
C LEU A 269 -1.60 -4.44 -33.42
N ALA A 270 -1.52 -5.19 -34.52
CA ALA A 270 -0.51 -4.98 -35.56
C ALA A 270 -0.66 -3.61 -36.24
N LYS A 271 -1.90 -3.20 -36.55
CA LYS A 271 -2.20 -1.86 -37.07
C LYS A 271 -1.80 -0.75 -36.11
N GLU A 272 -2.02 -0.94 -34.81
CA GLU A 272 -1.60 0.04 -33.80
C GLU A 272 -0.07 0.20 -33.74
N VAL A 273 0.68 -0.90 -33.81
CA VAL A 273 2.14 -0.85 -33.89
C VAL A 273 2.58 -0.07 -35.12
N LEU A 274 2.05 -0.38 -36.31
CA LEU A 274 2.37 0.33 -37.55
C LEU A 274 2.02 1.83 -37.48
N LYS A 275 0.85 2.18 -36.96
CA LYS A 275 0.43 3.58 -36.77
C LYS A 275 1.34 4.33 -35.80
N LYS A 276 1.80 3.67 -34.73
CA LYS A 276 2.76 4.24 -33.78
C LYS A 276 4.12 4.50 -34.45
N MET A 277 4.57 3.57 -35.31
CA MET A 277 5.78 3.75 -36.11
C MET A 277 5.68 4.93 -37.07
N GLU A 278 4.56 5.10 -37.77
CA GLU A 278 4.36 6.24 -38.67
C GLU A 278 4.36 7.58 -37.94
N LYS A 279 3.70 7.66 -36.79
CA LYS A 279 3.66 8.88 -35.96
C LYS A 279 5.06 9.29 -35.50
N LEU A 280 5.83 8.32 -35.00
CA LEU A 280 7.20 8.57 -34.54
C LEU A 280 8.12 8.95 -35.70
N ARG A 281 7.98 8.33 -36.88
CA ARG A 281 8.73 8.74 -38.07
C ARG A 281 8.45 10.20 -38.45
N LYS A 282 7.19 10.65 -38.38
CA LYS A 282 6.81 12.04 -38.67
C LYS A 282 7.36 13.03 -37.64
N SER A 283 7.50 12.64 -36.37
CA SER A 283 8.09 13.52 -35.34
C SER A 283 9.60 13.70 -35.46
N PHE A 284 10.31 12.80 -36.15
CA PHE A 284 11.76 12.92 -36.41
C PHE A 284 12.10 13.58 -37.76
N SER A 285 11.09 13.90 -38.59
CA SER A 285 11.27 14.57 -39.89
C SER A 285 10.93 16.07 -39.88
N ASN A 286 10.60 16.61 -38.71
CA ASN A 286 10.47 18.04 -38.41
C ASN A 286 11.59 18.46 -37.46
#